data_AF-A0AAI9XKY3-F1
#
_entry.id   AF-A0AAI9XKY3-F1
#
_cell.length_a   1.000
_cell.length_b   1.000
_cell.length_c   1.000
_cell.angle_alpha   90.00
_cell.angle_beta   90.00
_cell.angle_gamma   90.00
#
_symmetry.space_group_name_H-M   'P 1'
#
loop_
_entity.id
_entity.type
_entity.pdbx_description
1 polymer ?
#
loop_
_entity_poly.entity_id
_entity_poly.type
_entity_poly.pdbx_seq_one_letter_code
_entity_poly.pdbx_strand_id
1 'polypeptide(L)'
;MYGPSSNSSFLRLVTEAAGPRSSNTKSPEELAGQDAGEVAPTVLGFAITTQPKSPDILPDPVMLPERWLADNFFRCFWDFVHPVFPILHRPSFTASYEAVWHPSQGPPPNRDYKDTVFHATLSIVLALGCQRTDQVSVTEQVRLANRFYKQSFKLVSVDTLDHSSLQLVQLLLLRGVYPHYTQYADRCWNTTGVALRVAQGLGLHSRGDGPTSSKKDSPPAPVAPVSLPSLARIQMIATQLTSTLPRLTATTFGRPVLVSRQYFVPPPEPIDDEYLSESSEGLQPSDRPSYLAFFVHSVALLDVLDEILAKFYTEGESVSDKTPDPLSHVLQLSSKLDELGHSIPPYLREGADLTRLDCRIGSPIRPRHTVDYAGAN
;
A
#
# COMPACT_ATOMS: atom_id res chain seq x y z
N MET A 1 14.65 -12.36 1.92
CA MET A 1 14.22 -12.35 0.50
C MET A 1 13.95 -13.81 0.13
N TYR A 2 12.71 -14.19 -0.22
CA TYR A 2 12.39 -15.57 -0.61
C TYR A 2 12.98 -15.87 -2.00
N GLY A 3 13.48 -17.10 -2.20
CA GLY A 3 14.01 -17.56 -3.49
C GLY A 3 12.91 -17.75 -4.56
N PRO A 4 13.29 -18.07 -5.82
CA PRO A 4 12.32 -18.39 -6.87
C PRO A 4 11.40 -19.54 -6.44
N SER A 5 10.15 -19.54 -6.91
CA SER A 5 9.14 -20.51 -6.45
C SER A 5 9.62 -21.94 -6.69
N SER A 6 9.33 -22.86 -5.76
CA SER A 6 9.67 -24.28 -5.91
C SER A 6 9.11 -24.87 -7.21
N ASN A 7 7.99 -24.34 -7.70
CA ASN A 7 7.44 -24.69 -9.01
C ASN A 7 8.38 -24.25 -10.15
N SER A 8 8.86 -23.01 -10.16
CA SER A 8 9.83 -22.56 -11.18
C SER A 8 11.15 -23.33 -11.14
N SER A 9 11.66 -23.67 -9.96
CA SER A 9 12.86 -24.50 -9.81
C SER A 9 12.62 -25.94 -10.24
N PHE A 10 11.49 -26.53 -9.88
CA PHE A 10 11.09 -27.85 -10.33
C PHE A 10 10.94 -27.91 -11.84
N LEU A 11 10.24 -26.92 -12.43
CA LEU A 11 10.06 -26.84 -13.88
C LEU A 11 11.40 -26.69 -14.60
N ARG A 12 12.32 -25.86 -14.08
CA ARG A 12 13.68 -25.75 -14.61
C ARG A 12 14.43 -27.09 -14.54
N LEU A 13 14.39 -27.78 -13.41
CA LEU A 13 15.01 -29.11 -13.24
C LEU A 13 14.40 -30.14 -14.19
N VAL A 14 13.09 -30.10 -14.42
CA VAL A 14 12.39 -30.98 -15.37
C VAL A 14 12.77 -30.65 -16.81
N THR A 15 12.94 -29.38 -17.14
CA THR A 15 13.35 -28.95 -18.50
C THR A 15 14.82 -29.31 -18.76
N GLU A 16 15.69 -29.15 -17.76
CA GLU A 16 17.09 -29.61 -17.79
C GLU A 16 17.19 -31.14 -17.90
N ALA A 17 16.30 -31.90 -17.24
CA ALA A 17 16.22 -33.35 -17.34
C ALA A 17 15.58 -33.86 -18.66
N ALA A 18 14.78 -33.03 -19.33
CA ALA A 18 14.08 -33.36 -20.58
C ALA A 18 14.86 -32.96 -21.85
N GLY A 19 16.11 -32.50 -21.73
CA GLY A 19 16.98 -32.20 -22.88
C GLY A 19 17.10 -33.38 -23.87
N PRO A 20 17.23 -33.12 -25.18
CA PRO A 20 16.97 -34.13 -26.20
C PRO A 20 18.05 -35.21 -26.24
N ARG A 21 17.66 -36.48 -26.00
CA ARG A 21 18.46 -37.64 -26.41
C ARG A 21 18.45 -37.70 -27.93
N SER A 22 19.62 -37.47 -28.53
CA SER A 22 19.92 -37.63 -29.96
C SER A 22 19.33 -38.92 -30.55
N SER A 23 18.48 -38.79 -31.56
CA SER A 23 18.40 -39.77 -32.65
C SER A 23 17.98 -39.10 -33.97
N ASN A 24 18.77 -39.36 -35.00
CA ASN A 24 18.60 -38.98 -36.40
C ASN A 24 17.21 -39.35 -36.95
N THR A 25 16.59 -38.47 -37.75
CA THR A 25 16.36 -38.67 -39.22
C THR A 25 15.58 -37.52 -39.89
N LYS A 26 16.21 -36.98 -40.96
CA LYS A 26 15.69 -36.39 -42.23
C LYS A 26 14.68 -35.21 -42.24
N SER A 27 15.12 -34.10 -42.87
CA SER A 27 14.35 -33.03 -43.56
C SER A 27 13.93 -33.47 -44.99
N PRO A 28 13.19 -32.69 -45.83
CA PRO A 28 12.77 -31.27 -45.76
C PRO A 28 11.24 -31.09 -45.94
N GLU A 29 10.57 -29.94 -45.81
CA GLU A 29 10.76 -28.60 -46.38
C GLU A 29 9.52 -27.79 -45.93
N GLU A 30 9.65 -26.57 -45.36
CA GLU A 30 8.59 -25.53 -45.47
C GLU A 30 9.06 -24.16 -44.93
N LEU A 31 8.71 -23.12 -45.68
CA LEU A 31 9.15 -21.74 -45.55
C LEU A 31 8.34 -20.96 -44.50
N ALA A 32 9.10 -20.38 -43.57
CA ALA A 32 9.01 -19.02 -43.03
C ALA A 32 7.69 -18.47 -42.44
N GLY A 33 7.75 -18.21 -41.12
CA GLY A 33 7.34 -16.90 -40.59
C GLY A 33 6.38 -16.95 -39.40
N GLN A 34 6.90 -17.13 -38.18
CA GLN A 34 6.31 -16.58 -36.95
C GLN A 34 7.30 -16.69 -35.78
N ASP A 35 7.36 -15.61 -34.98
CA ASP A 35 8.20 -15.45 -33.78
C ASP A 35 8.22 -16.71 -32.91
N ALA A 36 9.34 -17.43 -32.93
CA ALA A 36 9.57 -18.57 -32.07
C ALA A 36 9.98 -18.07 -30.68
N GLY A 37 8.99 -17.73 -29.85
CA GLY A 37 9.17 -17.84 -28.41
C GLY A 37 9.54 -19.29 -28.10
N GLU A 38 10.65 -19.51 -27.38
CA GLU A 38 11.18 -20.83 -27.08
C GLU A 38 10.23 -21.59 -26.13
N VAL A 39 9.24 -22.29 -26.71
CA VAL A 39 8.27 -23.10 -25.97
C VAL A 39 8.83 -24.50 -25.79
N ALA A 40 9.41 -24.78 -24.63
CA ALA A 40 9.77 -26.15 -24.25
C ALA A 40 8.53 -26.87 -23.68
N PRO A 41 8.12 -28.03 -24.25
CA PRO A 41 7.01 -28.80 -23.71
C PRO A 41 7.43 -29.49 -22.39
N THR A 42 6.58 -29.40 -21.37
CA THR A 42 6.78 -30.11 -20.09
C THR A 42 6.00 -31.43 -20.07
N VAL A 43 6.42 -32.38 -19.22
CA VAL A 43 5.84 -33.73 -19.00
C VAL A 43 4.31 -33.75 -18.77
N LEU A 44 3.69 -32.63 -18.39
CA LEU A 44 2.24 -32.48 -18.19
C LEU A 44 1.51 -31.77 -19.34
N GLY A 45 2.18 -31.45 -20.45
CA GLY A 45 1.57 -30.83 -21.63
C GLY A 45 1.26 -29.32 -21.51
N PHE A 46 1.65 -28.67 -20.42
CA PHE A 46 1.54 -27.21 -20.28
C PHE A 46 2.78 -26.52 -20.84
N ALA A 47 2.58 -25.55 -21.73
CA ALA A 47 3.62 -24.64 -22.19
C ALA A 47 3.96 -23.64 -21.08
N ILE A 48 5.22 -23.58 -20.67
CA ILE A 48 5.71 -22.55 -19.74
C ILE A 48 6.21 -21.39 -20.58
N THR A 49 5.50 -20.27 -20.53
CA THR A 49 6.10 -19.00 -20.92
C THR A 49 6.95 -18.53 -19.74
N THR A 50 8.28 -18.50 -19.92
CA THR A 50 9.26 -18.12 -18.88
C THR A 50 9.40 -16.62 -18.70
N GLN A 51 8.74 -15.81 -19.54
CA GLN A 51 8.81 -14.37 -19.51
C GLN A 51 7.42 -13.81 -19.13
N PRO A 52 7.28 -13.05 -18.02
CA PRO A 52 6.06 -12.28 -17.83
C PRO A 52 5.88 -11.40 -19.07
N LYS A 53 4.72 -11.52 -19.74
CA LYS A 53 4.42 -10.65 -20.87
C LYS A 53 4.46 -9.22 -20.35
N SER A 54 5.29 -8.37 -20.94
CA SER A 54 5.19 -6.93 -20.71
C SER A 54 3.73 -6.53 -20.97
N PRO A 55 3.09 -5.72 -20.12
CA PRO A 55 1.70 -5.35 -20.31
C PRO A 55 1.54 -4.69 -21.68
N ASP A 56 0.91 -5.39 -22.62
CA ASP A 56 0.59 -4.88 -23.94
C ASP A 56 -0.63 -3.95 -23.86
N ILE A 57 -0.58 -2.90 -24.69
CA ILE A 57 -1.51 -1.78 -24.85
C ILE A 57 -1.34 -0.68 -23.78
N LEU A 58 -0.77 0.44 -24.24
CA LEU A 58 -0.67 1.71 -23.53
C LEU A 58 -2.02 2.08 -22.91
N PRO A 59 -2.13 2.16 -21.58
CA PRO A 59 -3.30 2.72 -20.94
C PRO A 59 -3.49 4.18 -21.39
N ASP A 60 -4.75 4.59 -21.61
CA ASP A 60 -5.12 5.99 -21.92
C ASP A 60 -4.29 6.98 -21.07
N PRO A 61 -3.89 8.14 -21.62
CA PRO A 61 -3.19 9.16 -20.85
C PRO A 61 -3.99 9.51 -19.59
N VAL A 62 -3.28 9.62 -18.46
CA VAL A 62 -3.88 10.03 -17.19
C VAL A 62 -4.55 11.38 -17.41
N MET A 63 -5.87 11.38 -17.38
CA MET A 63 -6.61 12.63 -17.48
C MET A 63 -6.55 13.31 -16.12
N LEU A 64 -5.80 14.40 -16.05
CA LEU A 64 -5.71 15.27 -14.88
C LEU A 64 -6.72 16.43 -15.01
N PRO A 65 -7.27 16.92 -13.89
CA PRO A 65 -8.04 18.16 -13.91
C PRO A 65 -7.10 19.36 -14.11
N GLU A 66 -7.65 20.57 -14.15
CA GLU A 66 -6.83 21.78 -14.12
C GLU A 66 -5.87 21.78 -12.92
N ARG A 67 -4.64 22.27 -13.11
CA ARG A 67 -3.57 22.16 -12.12
C ARG A 67 -3.98 22.65 -10.73
N TRP A 68 -4.63 23.80 -10.64
CA TRP A 68 -5.09 24.34 -9.35
C TRP A 68 -6.05 23.40 -8.61
N LEU A 69 -6.90 22.69 -9.35
CA LEU A 69 -7.86 21.74 -8.79
C LEU A 69 -7.17 20.44 -8.40
N ALA A 70 -6.21 19.98 -9.22
CA ALA A 70 -5.36 18.84 -8.89
C ALA A 70 -4.55 19.11 -7.60
N ASP A 71 -3.94 20.29 -7.48
CA ASP A 71 -3.17 20.73 -6.32
C ASP A 71 -4.06 20.77 -5.06
N ASN A 72 -5.30 21.25 -5.21
CA ASN A 72 -6.27 21.23 -4.11
C ASN A 72 -6.60 19.80 -3.66
N PHE A 73 -6.92 18.89 -4.59
CA PHE A 73 -7.21 17.49 -4.23
C PHE A 73 -5.98 16.81 -3.62
N PHE A 74 -4.81 17.05 -4.17
CA PHE A 74 -3.55 16.54 -3.66
C PHE A 74 -3.30 17.00 -2.21
N ARG A 75 -3.53 18.29 -1.93
CA ARG A 75 -3.46 18.84 -0.56
C ARG A 75 -4.49 18.19 0.37
N CYS A 76 -5.75 18.09 -0.05
CA CYS A 76 -6.80 17.42 0.73
C CYS A 76 -6.44 15.97 1.09
N PHE A 77 -5.77 15.24 0.19
CA PHE A 77 -5.29 13.89 0.51
C PHE A 77 -4.28 13.91 1.67
N TRP A 78 -3.29 14.81 1.62
CA TRP A 78 -2.27 14.92 2.69
C TRP A 78 -2.85 15.39 4.01
N ASP A 79 -3.88 16.23 3.99
CA ASP A 79 -4.46 16.82 5.20
C ASP A 79 -5.47 15.87 5.87
N PHE A 80 -6.24 15.09 5.09
CA PHE A 80 -7.37 14.33 5.62
C PHE A 80 -7.24 12.81 5.54
N VAL A 81 -6.40 12.28 4.65
CA VAL A 81 -6.31 10.83 4.40
C VAL A 81 -4.97 10.28 4.88
N HIS A 82 -3.87 10.95 4.51
CA HIS A 82 -2.52 10.54 4.90
C HIS A 82 -2.29 10.40 6.42
N PRO A 83 -2.85 11.26 7.30
CA PRO A 83 -2.66 11.10 8.75
C PRO A 83 -3.24 9.78 9.29
N VAL A 84 -4.29 9.26 8.65
CA VAL A 84 -4.94 7.98 9.00
C VAL A 84 -4.26 6.81 8.28
N PHE A 85 -3.87 7.01 7.02
CA PHE A 85 -3.29 5.99 6.16
C PHE A 85 -1.96 6.49 5.55
N PRO A 86 -0.86 6.50 6.33
CA PRO A 86 0.43 7.07 5.91
C PRO A 86 1.21 6.15 4.95
N ILE A 87 0.57 5.74 3.87
CA ILE A 87 1.04 4.70 2.94
C ILE A 87 2.20 5.22 2.05
N LEU A 88 2.23 6.51 1.78
CA LEU A 88 3.16 7.15 0.83
C LEU A 88 4.17 8.04 1.55
N HIS A 89 5.42 8.04 1.09
CA HIS A 89 6.43 8.99 1.56
C HIS A 89 6.16 10.38 0.98
N ARG A 90 5.78 11.34 1.83
CA ARG A 90 5.27 12.65 1.38
C ARG A 90 6.25 13.44 0.51
N PRO A 91 7.53 13.61 0.88
CA PRO A 91 8.48 14.38 0.08
C PRO A 91 8.70 13.78 -1.32
N SER A 92 8.94 12.47 -1.39
CA SER A 92 9.20 11.79 -2.66
C SER A 92 7.98 11.80 -3.58
N PHE A 93 6.78 11.56 -3.05
CA PHE A 93 5.58 11.56 -3.87
C PHE A 93 5.21 12.96 -4.36
N THR A 94 5.45 14.00 -3.54
CA THR A 94 5.28 15.41 -3.94
C THR A 94 6.23 15.79 -5.06
N ALA A 95 7.50 15.40 -4.98
CA ALA A 95 8.47 15.65 -6.05
C ALA A 95 8.04 14.99 -7.38
N SER A 96 7.57 13.73 -7.32
CA SER A 96 7.06 13.04 -8.50
C SER A 96 5.79 13.70 -9.06
N TYR A 97 4.90 14.21 -8.20
CA TYR A 97 3.69 14.94 -8.62
C TYR A 97 4.04 16.24 -9.36
N GLU A 98 4.95 17.06 -8.83
CA GLU A 98 5.37 18.30 -9.48
C GLU A 98 6.05 18.05 -10.83
N ALA A 99 6.80 16.95 -10.96
CA ALA A 99 7.43 16.56 -12.21
C ALA A 99 6.41 16.25 -13.34
N VAL A 100 5.16 15.88 -13.00
CA VAL A 100 4.10 15.67 -13.99
C VAL A 100 3.74 16.96 -14.73
N TRP A 101 3.83 18.10 -14.05
CA TRP A 101 3.50 19.42 -14.63
C TRP A 101 4.66 20.08 -15.36
N HIS A 102 5.87 19.56 -15.18
CA HIS A 102 7.09 20.06 -15.81
C HIS A 102 7.87 18.91 -16.48
N PRO A 103 7.34 18.32 -17.58
CA PRO A 103 8.03 17.26 -18.29
C PRO A 103 9.32 17.83 -18.88
N SER A 104 10.44 17.56 -18.23
CA SER A 104 11.75 18.11 -18.63
C SER A 104 12.29 17.44 -19.90
N GLN A 105 11.74 16.28 -20.27
CA GLN A 105 11.97 15.57 -21.53
C GLN A 105 10.64 14.89 -21.90
N GLY A 106 10.29 14.86 -23.19
CA GLY A 106 9.02 14.30 -23.67
C GLY A 106 8.75 12.86 -23.20
N PRO A 107 7.51 12.35 -23.37
CA PRO A 107 7.13 11.05 -22.84
C PRO A 107 8.10 9.97 -23.34
N PRO A 108 8.69 9.15 -22.46
CA PRO A 108 9.57 8.08 -22.89
C PRO A 108 8.79 7.13 -23.82
N PRO A 109 9.45 6.54 -24.83
CA PRO A 109 8.80 5.73 -25.86
C PRO A 109 8.13 4.46 -25.32
N ASN A 110 8.40 4.10 -24.06
CA ASN A 110 7.70 3.02 -23.37
C ASN A 110 7.44 3.47 -21.92
N ARG A 111 6.18 3.36 -21.44
CA ARG A 111 5.87 3.61 -20.04
C ARG A 111 6.44 2.46 -19.21
N ASP A 112 7.43 2.76 -18.38
CA ASP A 112 7.94 1.81 -17.39
C ASP A 112 6.78 1.35 -16.47
N TYR A 113 6.84 0.10 -15.99
CA TYR A 113 5.92 -0.43 -14.98
C TYR A 113 5.78 0.56 -13.80
N LYS A 114 6.90 1.16 -13.38
CA LYS A 114 6.92 2.14 -12.29
C LYS A 114 6.11 3.40 -12.60
N ASP A 115 6.17 3.87 -13.85
CA ASP A 115 5.40 5.03 -14.32
C ASP A 115 3.90 4.73 -14.29
N THR A 116 3.52 3.55 -14.79
CA THR A 116 2.14 3.05 -14.78
C THR A 116 1.58 2.96 -13.35
N VAL A 117 2.33 2.34 -12.43
CA VAL A 117 1.92 2.23 -11.01
C VAL A 117 1.87 3.61 -10.34
N PHE A 118 2.83 4.50 -10.62
CA PHE A 118 2.82 5.87 -10.12
C PHE A 118 1.55 6.62 -10.58
N HIS A 119 1.25 6.60 -11.87
CA HIS A 119 0.07 7.25 -12.44
C HIS A 119 -1.25 6.67 -11.93
N ALA A 120 -1.31 5.36 -11.70
CA ALA A 120 -2.43 4.72 -11.03
C ALA A 120 -2.56 5.18 -9.57
N THR A 121 -1.43 5.31 -8.87
CA THR A 121 -1.35 5.81 -7.49
C THR A 121 -1.79 7.26 -7.39
N LEU A 122 -1.34 8.11 -8.32
CA LEU A 122 -1.77 9.50 -8.41
C LEU A 122 -3.28 9.60 -8.65
N SER A 123 -3.82 8.77 -9.53
CA SER A 123 -5.27 8.74 -9.79
C SER A 123 -6.05 8.40 -8.52
N ILE A 124 -5.65 7.39 -7.74
CA ILE A 124 -6.34 7.06 -6.48
C ILE A 124 -6.15 8.15 -5.40
N VAL A 125 -4.99 8.79 -5.35
CA VAL A 125 -4.72 9.94 -4.45
C VAL A 125 -5.68 11.10 -4.74
N LEU A 126 -5.84 11.46 -6.03
CA LEU A 126 -6.79 12.50 -6.43
C LEU A 126 -8.24 12.10 -6.14
N ALA A 127 -8.59 10.82 -6.31
CA ALA A 127 -9.93 10.31 -5.98
C ALA A 127 -10.26 10.48 -4.50
N LEU A 128 -9.31 10.15 -3.61
CA LEU A 128 -9.44 10.26 -2.16
C LEU A 128 -9.47 11.73 -1.71
N GLY A 129 -8.59 12.57 -2.26
CA GLY A 129 -8.53 13.99 -1.95
C GLY A 129 -9.78 14.77 -2.39
N CYS A 130 -10.33 14.42 -3.55
CA CYS A 130 -11.55 15.01 -4.09
C CYS A 130 -12.77 14.84 -3.17
N GLN A 131 -12.83 13.78 -2.35
CA GLN A 131 -13.93 13.58 -1.38
C GLN A 131 -13.91 14.55 -0.21
N ARG A 132 -12.82 15.31 -0.02
CA ARG A 132 -12.61 16.21 1.14
C ARG A 132 -12.37 17.66 0.73
N THR A 133 -12.66 17.99 -0.53
CA THR A 133 -12.56 19.35 -1.06
C THR A 133 -13.84 20.16 -0.78
N ASP A 134 -13.69 21.46 -0.66
CA ASP A 134 -14.77 22.45 -0.60
C ASP A 134 -14.94 23.22 -1.93
N GLN A 135 -14.06 22.98 -2.90
CA GLN A 135 -13.97 23.74 -4.15
C GLN A 135 -14.99 23.32 -5.21
N VAL A 136 -15.61 22.14 -5.06
CA VAL A 136 -16.59 21.61 -6.01
C VAL A 136 -17.84 21.11 -5.26
N SER A 137 -18.98 21.09 -5.95
CA SER A 137 -20.24 20.60 -5.38
C SER A 137 -20.14 19.11 -5.03
N VAL A 138 -20.91 18.66 -4.03
CA VAL A 138 -20.92 17.25 -3.57
C VAL A 138 -21.20 16.27 -4.72
N THR A 139 -22.10 16.63 -5.65
CA THR A 139 -22.38 15.81 -6.83
C THR A 139 -21.17 15.66 -7.74
N GLU A 140 -20.44 16.75 -7.98
CA GLU A 140 -19.22 16.71 -8.78
C GLU A 140 -18.07 15.99 -8.08
N GLN A 141 -17.96 16.10 -6.75
CA GLN A 141 -17.01 15.32 -5.95
C GLN A 141 -17.19 13.82 -6.17
N VAL A 142 -18.42 13.32 -6.03
CA VAL A 142 -18.72 11.90 -6.23
C VAL A 142 -18.40 11.46 -7.66
N ARG A 143 -18.74 12.29 -8.65
CA ARG A 143 -18.48 12.01 -10.08
C ARG A 143 -16.99 11.95 -10.39
N LEU A 144 -16.22 12.94 -9.95
CA LEU A 144 -14.77 13.04 -10.16
C LEU A 144 -14.02 11.95 -9.38
N ALA A 145 -14.36 11.74 -8.11
CA ALA A 145 -13.80 10.68 -7.29
C ALA A 145 -13.99 9.30 -7.94
N ASN A 146 -15.20 8.99 -8.43
CA ASN A 146 -15.48 7.74 -9.14
C ASN A 146 -14.69 7.62 -10.44
N ARG A 147 -14.54 8.72 -11.18
CA ARG A 147 -13.75 8.77 -12.42
C ARG A 147 -12.29 8.44 -12.15
N PHE A 148 -11.65 9.13 -11.21
CA PHE A 148 -10.25 8.91 -10.86
C PHE A 148 -10.03 7.52 -10.26
N TYR A 149 -10.98 7.02 -9.46
CA TYR A 149 -10.96 5.66 -8.96
C TYR A 149 -10.93 4.63 -10.11
N LYS A 150 -11.87 4.73 -11.07
CA LYS A 150 -11.91 3.87 -12.26
C LYS A 150 -10.65 4.00 -13.11
N GLN A 151 -10.14 5.21 -13.29
CA GLN A 151 -8.91 5.47 -14.01
C GLN A 151 -7.72 4.76 -13.36
N SER A 152 -7.64 4.74 -12.02
CA SER A 152 -6.60 3.99 -11.34
C SER A 152 -6.62 2.51 -11.76
N PHE A 153 -7.79 1.85 -11.80
CA PHE A 153 -7.92 0.44 -12.21
C PHE A 153 -7.58 0.21 -13.67
N LYS A 154 -7.99 1.10 -14.58
CA LYS A 154 -7.68 0.97 -16.01
C LYS A 154 -6.18 0.96 -16.31
N LEU A 155 -5.40 1.67 -15.49
CA LEU A 155 -3.95 1.76 -15.65
C LEU A 155 -3.23 0.47 -15.21
N VAL A 156 -3.84 -0.40 -14.41
CA VAL A 156 -3.20 -1.60 -13.85
C VAL A 156 -4.04 -2.82 -14.19
N SER A 157 -3.55 -3.61 -15.14
CA SER A 157 -4.14 -4.90 -15.50
C SER A 157 -3.88 -5.96 -14.43
N VAL A 158 -4.56 -7.10 -14.53
CA VAL A 158 -4.30 -8.27 -13.68
C VAL A 158 -2.87 -8.77 -13.88
N ASP A 159 -2.32 -8.71 -15.09
CA ASP A 159 -0.93 -9.11 -15.41
C ASP A 159 0.11 -8.28 -14.64
N THR A 160 -0.26 -7.08 -14.18
CA THR A 160 0.63 -6.27 -13.34
C THR A 160 0.95 -6.95 -11.99
N LEU A 161 0.15 -7.94 -11.57
CA LEU A 161 0.39 -8.77 -10.38
C LEU A 161 1.59 -9.71 -10.53
N ASP A 162 2.03 -10.01 -11.77
CA ASP A 162 3.24 -10.81 -12.02
C ASP A 162 4.51 -10.10 -11.52
N HIS A 163 4.43 -8.77 -11.39
CA HIS A 163 5.48 -7.94 -10.84
C HIS A 163 5.07 -7.43 -9.45
N SER A 164 5.47 -8.16 -8.41
CA SER A 164 5.26 -7.71 -7.03
C SER A 164 6.25 -6.60 -6.66
N SER A 165 5.73 -5.46 -6.18
CA SER A 165 6.53 -4.31 -5.72
C SER A 165 5.87 -3.62 -4.53
N LEU A 166 6.66 -2.87 -3.73
CA LEU A 166 6.11 -2.08 -2.62
C LEU A 166 5.13 -1.02 -3.13
N GLN A 167 5.41 -0.42 -4.28
CA GLN A 167 4.55 0.57 -4.93
C GLN A 167 3.18 -0.02 -5.30
N LEU A 168 3.16 -1.28 -5.76
CA LEU A 168 1.91 -1.99 -6.03
C LEU A 168 1.12 -2.27 -4.74
N VAL A 169 1.79 -2.65 -3.64
CA VAL A 169 1.14 -2.79 -2.33
C VAL A 169 0.53 -1.46 -1.89
N GLN A 170 1.28 -0.35 -1.99
CA GLN A 170 0.81 1.00 -1.65
C GLN A 170 -0.43 1.38 -2.46
N LEU A 171 -0.40 1.16 -3.78
CA LEU A 171 -1.53 1.39 -4.67
C LEU A 171 -2.77 0.58 -4.26
N LEU A 172 -2.60 -0.73 -4.02
CA LEU A 172 -3.71 -1.61 -3.65
C LEU A 172 -4.30 -1.23 -2.29
N LEU A 173 -3.47 -0.85 -1.31
CA LEU A 173 -3.94 -0.34 -0.02
C LEU A 173 -4.78 0.92 -0.19
N LEU A 174 -4.30 1.91 -0.95
CA LEU A 174 -5.05 3.15 -1.21
C LEU A 174 -6.37 2.88 -1.95
N ARG A 175 -6.38 1.94 -2.89
CA ARG A 175 -7.61 1.49 -3.56
C ARG A 175 -8.57 0.76 -2.63
N GLY A 176 -8.06 0.09 -1.60
CA GLY A 176 -8.85 -0.54 -0.54
C GLY A 176 -9.46 0.50 0.40
N VAL A 177 -8.74 1.60 0.68
CA VAL A 177 -9.24 2.72 1.51
C VAL A 177 -10.44 3.42 0.87
N TYR A 178 -10.41 3.67 -0.45
CA TYR A 178 -11.45 4.44 -1.12
C TYR A 178 -12.88 3.88 -0.94
N PRO A 179 -13.13 2.57 -1.11
CA PRO A 179 -14.45 1.99 -0.92
C PRO A 179 -15.02 2.05 0.50
N HIS A 180 -14.24 2.31 1.56
CA HIS A 180 -14.79 2.46 2.92
C HIS A 180 -15.87 3.55 3.01
N TYR A 181 -15.84 4.51 2.07
CA TYR A 181 -16.80 5.60 1.99
C TYR A 181 -17.91 5.36 0.96
N THR A 182 -18.06 4.12 0.47
CA THR A 182 -19.00 3.77 -0.61
C THR A 182 -19.69 2.43 -0.34
N GLN A 183 -20.69 2.06 -1.15
CA GLN A 183 -21.43 0.80 -1.02
C GLN A 183 -20.67 -0.43 -1.56
N TYR A 184 -19.43 -0.30 -2.02
CA TYR A 184 -18.69 -1.38 -2.70
C TYR A 184 -17.87 -2.25 -1.73
N ALA A 185 -18.54 -2.87 -0.75
CA ALA A 185 -17.93 -3.73 0.26
C ALA A 185 -17.06 -4.86 -0.33
N ASP A 186 -17.56 -5.58 -1.35
CA ASP A 186 -16.83 -6.70 -1.96
C ASP A 186 -15.56 -6.26 -2.67
N ARG A 187 -15.61 -5.10 -3.33
CA ARG A 187 -14.44 -4.54 -4.00
C ARG A 187 -13.38 -4.14 -2.99
N CYS A 188 -13.80 -3.55 -1.87
CA CYS A 188 -12.93 -3.22 -0.75
C CYS A 188 -12.22 -4.49 -0.23
N TRP A 189 -13.01 -5.48 0.16
CA TRP A 189 -12.57 -6.76 0.69
C TRP A 189 -11.55 -7.46 -0.21
N ASN A 190 -11.90 -7.62 -1.49
CA ASN A 190 -11.05 -8.30 -2.46
C ASN A 190 -9.76 -7.52 -2.73
N THR A 191 -9.83 -6.20 -2.88
CA THR A 191 -8.64 -5.36 -3.16
C THR A 191 -7.65 -5.42 -2.00
N THR A 192 -8.14 -5.32 -0.77
CA THR A 192 -7.31 -5.41 0.43
C THR A 192 -6.72 -6.82 0.60
N GLY A 193 -7.46 -7.86 0.22
CA GLY A 193 -6.94 -9.24 0.16
C GLY A 193 -5.84 -9.44 -0.87
N VAL A 194 -5.95 -8.82 -2.05
CA VAL A 194 -4.86 -8.83 -3.05
C VAL A 194 -3.63 -8.10 -2.51
N ALA A 195 -3.80 -6.94 -1.87
CA ALA A 195 -2.70 -6.21 -1.22
C ALA A 195 -1.95 -7.10 -0.20
N LEU A 196 -2.70 -7.86 0.60
CA LEU A 196 -2.17 -8.85 1.54
C LEU A 196 -1.36 -9.94 0.87
N ARG A 197 -1.87 -10.54 -0.20
CA ARG A 197 -1.13 -11.58 -0.94
C ARG A 197 0.16 -11.04 -1.56
N VAL A 198 0.14 -9.83 -2.14
CA VAL A 198 1.34 -9.20 -2.71
C VAL A 198 2.38 -8.90 -1.61
N ALA A 199 1.96 -8.34 -0.47
CA ALA A 199 2.84 -8.08 0.66
C ALA A 199 3.45 -9.36 1.25
N GLN A 200 2.64 -10.43 1.33
CA GLN A 200 3.12 -11.76 1.73
C GLN A 200 4.16 -12.31 0.76
N GLY A 201 3.91 -12.22 -0.55
CA GLY A 201 4.84 -12.63 -1.60
C GLY A 201 6.18 -11.89 -1.54
N LEU A 202 6.16 -10.61 -1.15
CA LEU A 202 7.37 -9.81 -0.91
C LEU A 202 8.09 -10.14 0.41
N GLY A 203 7.50 -10.96 1.28
CA GLY A 203 8.05 -11.29 2.59
C GLY A 203 8.03 -10.12 3.59
N LEU A 204 7.17 -9.10 3.38
CA LEU A 204 7.13 -7.93 4.27
C LEU A 204 6.73 -8.32 5.71
N HIS A 205 5.98 -9.41 5.83
CA HIS A 205 5.41 -9.96 7.06
C HIS A 205 6.40 -10.68 8.00
N SER A 206 7.61 -11.02 7.54
CA SER A 206 8.58 -11.85 8.29
C SER A 206 9.69 -11.03 8.97
N ARG A 207 9.62 -9.70 8.93
CA ARG A 207 10.75 -8.82 9.31
C ARG A 207 10.94 -8.64 10.83
N GLY A 208 10.19 -9.38 11.64
CA GLY A 208 10.25 -9.38 13.11
C GLY A 208 11.29 -10.30 13.74
N ASP A 209 11.96 -11.17 12.97
CA ASP A 209 13.14 -11.87 13.46
C ASP A 209 14.35 -10.94 13.40
N GLY A 210 14.55 -10.16 14.48
CA GLY A 210 15.85 -9.59 14.78
C GLY A 210 16.92 -10.69 14.90
N PRO A 211 18.22 -10.33 14.97
CA PRO A 211 19.34 -11.27 14.95
C PRO A 211 19.50 -12.12 16.24
N THR A 212 18.41 -12.47 16.91
CA THR A 212 18.41 -13.16 18.20
C THR A 212 17.42 -14.33 18.22
N SER A 213 17.44 -15.18 17.18
CA SER A 213 16.85 -16.52 17.26
C SER A 213 17.54 -17.47 16.28
N SER A 214 18.61 -18.10 16.79
CA SER A 214 19.07 -19.45 16.42
C SER A 214 19.29 -19.77 14.93
N LYS A 215 20.55 -19.66 14.47
CA LYS A 215 21.35 -20.79 13.93
C LYS A 215 22.76 -20.29 13.60
N LYS A 216 23.75 -20.86 14.29
CA LYS A 216 25.16 -20.44 14.28
C LYS A 216 26.00 -21.04 13.13
N ASP A 217 25.39 -21.72 12.16
CA ASP A 217 26.13 -22.47 11.13
C ASP A 217 25.59 -22.22 9.70
N SER A 218 25.66 -20.96 9.25
CA SER A 218 25.60 -20.69 7.81
C SER A 218 26.53 -19.52 7.46
N PRO A 219 27.25 -19.59 6.33
CA PRO A 219 28.18 -18.54 5.93
C PRO A 219 27.41 -17.22 5.72
N PRO A 220 28.04 -16.06 5.95
CA PRO A 220 27.36 -14.78 5.85
C PRO A 220 26.88 -14.58 4.42
N ALA A 221 25.56 -14.66 4.22
CA ALA A 221 24.91 -14.16 3.03
C ALA A 221 25.23 -12.67 2.89
N PRO A 222 25.36 -12.15 1.66
CA PRO A 222 25.80 -10.78 1.42
C PRO A 222 24.90 -9.81 2.19
N VAL A 223 25.58 -8.94 2.95
CA VAL A 223 25.03 -7.82 3.73
C VAL A 223 23.79 -7.27 3.05
N ALA A 224 22.63 -7.38 3.71
CA ALA A 224 21.40 -6.80 3.21
C ALA A 224 21.66 -5.31 2.92
N PRO A 225 21.29 -4.77 1.74
CA PRO A 225 21.46 -3.35 1.48
C PRO A 225 20.69 -2.59 2.56
N VAL A 226 21.39 -1.70 3.27
CA VAL A 226 20.82 -0.78 4.24
C VAL A 226 19.68 -0.04 3.53
N SER A 227 18.44 -0.46 3.79
CA SER A 227 17.28 0.26 3.26
C SER A 227 17.27 1.64 3.90
N LEU A 228 17.15 2.69 3.10
CA LEU A 228 16.99 4.06 3.60
C LEU A 228 15.96 4.09 4.74
N PRO A 229 16.18 4.86 5.82
CA PRO A 229 15.25 4.91 6.96
C PRO A 229 13.79 5.18 6.55
N SER A 230 13.59 6.05 5.55
CA SER A 230 12.28 6.33 4.94
C SER A 230 11.64 5.12 4.27
N LEU A 231 12.41 4.34 3.51
CA LEU A 231 11.90 3.13 2.86
C LEU A 231 11.57 2.04 3.88
N ALA A 232 12.41 1.88 4.91
CA ALA A 232 12.16 0.93 5.99
C ALA A 232 10.85 1.28 6.73
N ARG A 233 10.64 2.56 7.06
CA ARG A 233 9.40 3.05 7.68
C ARG A 233 8.18 2.78 6.82
N ILE A 234 8.21 3.17 5.55
CA ILE A 234 7.08 2.98 4.63
C ILE A 234 6.76 1.49 4.46
N GLN A 235 7.78 0.63 4.43
CA GLN A 235 7.57 -0.80 4.42
C GLN A 235 6.92 -1.31 5.71
N MET A 236 7.31 -0.81 6.89
CA MET A 236 6.66 -1.14 8.17
C MET A 236 5.20 -0.71 8.15
N ILE A 237 4.91 0.53 7.75
CA ILE A 237 3.55 1.07 7.65
C ILE A 237 2.70 0.25 6.68
N ALA A 238 3.23 -0.06 5.49
CA ALA A 238 2.54 -0.88 4.52
C ALA A 238 2.21 -2.26 5.10
N THR A 239 3.15 -2.90 5.79
CA THR A 239 2.93 -4.22 6.41
C THR A 239 1.86 -4.17 7.51
N GLN A 240 1.88 -3.13 8.34
CA GLN A 240 0.86 -2.90 9.37
C GLN A 240 -0.52 -2.73 8.74
N LEU A 241 -0.65 -1.81 7.78
CA LEU A 241 -1.91 -1.54 7.09
C LEU A 241 -2.42 -2.75 6.30
N THR A 242 -1.53 -3.50 5.67
CA THR A 242 -1.90 -4.73 4.99
C THR A 242 -2.44 -5.80 5.95
N SER A 243 -2.05 -5.75 7.23
CA SER A 243 -2.59 -6.65 8.25
C SER A 243 -3.89 -6.11 8.85
N THR A 244 -3.95 -4.83 9.20
CA THR A 244 -5.10 -4.20 9.90
C THR A 244 -6.26 -3.85 8.97
N LEU A 245 -6.01 -3.38 7.75
CA LEU A 245 -7.05 -2.95 6.82
C LEU A 245 -8.01 -4.09 6.41
N PRO A 246 -7.55 -5.34 6.13
CA PRO A 246 -8.47 -6.46 5.94
C PRO A 246 -9.39 -6.64 7.14
N ARG A 247 -8.86 -6.59 8.37
CA ARG A 247 -9.66 -6.76 9.60
C ARG A 247 -10.70 -5.65 9.75
N LEU A 248 -10.31 -4.41 9.48
CA LEU A 248 -11.24 -3.28 9.46
C LEU A 248 -12.34 -3.47 8.39
N THR A 249 -12.01 -3.97 7.20
CA THR A 249 -13.03 -4.26 6.18
C THR A 249 -13.94 -5.43 6.57
N ALA A 250 -13.42 -6.45 7.25
CA ALA A 250 -14.19 -7.59 7.74
C ALA A 250 -15.25 -7.14 8.74
N THR A 251 -14.84 -6.35 9.73
CA THR A 251 -15.74 -5.81 10.76
C THR A 251 -16.79 -4.87 10.18
N THR A 252 -16.37 -3.96 9.30
CA THR A 252 -17.26 -2.95 8.71
C THR A 252 -18.34 -3.59 7.84
N PHE A 253 -18.01 -4.66 7.11
CA PHE A 253 -18.90 -5.27 6.12
C PHE A 253 -19.43 -6.65 6.50
N GLY A 254 -19.15 -7.14 7.71
CA GLY A 254 -19.56 -8.48 8.16
C GLY A 254 -18.95 -9.63 7.36
N ARG A 255 -17.69 -9.49 6.92
CA ARG A 255 -16.96 -10.53 6.17
C ARG A 255 -16.00 -11.31 7.10
N PRO A 256 -15.68 -12.59 6.82
CA PRO A 256 -14.75 -13.37 7.64
C PRO A 256 -13.34 -12.79 7.57
N VAL A 257 -12.58 -12.71 8.67
CA VAL A 257 -11.22 -12.13 8.67
C VAL A 257 -10.24 -12.92 7.77
N LEU A 258 -9.47 -12.24 6.89
CA LEU A 258 -8.54 -12.89 5.93
C LEU A 258 -7.29 -13.50 6.56
N VAL A 259 -6.92 -13.08 7.77
CA VAL A 259 -5.64 -13.42 8.41
C VAL A 259 -5.91 -14.14 9.73
N SER A 260 -5.43 -15.37 9.83
CA SER A 260 -5.54 -16.19 11.06
C SER A 260 -4.26 -16.13 11.92
N ARG A 261 -3.16 -15.52 11.43
CA ARG A 261 -1.89 -15.36 12.17
C ARG A 261 -1.51 -13.89 12.30
N GLN A 262 -1.30 -13.44 13.54
CA GLN A 262 -0.74 -12.12 13.81
C GLN A 262 0.68 -12.02 13.27
N TYR A 263 0.92 -11.08 12.37
CA TYR A 263 2.27 -10.68 12.01
C TYR A 263 2.75 -9.70 13.06
N PHE A 264 3.76 -10.10 13.84
CA PHE A 264 4.36 -9.19 14.81
C PHE A 264 5.26 -8.20 14.06
N VAL A 265 4.69 -7.05 13.76
CA VAL A 265 5.43 -5.90 13.24
C VAL A 265 5.37 -4.85 14.35
N PRO A 266 6.50 -4.29 14.81
CA PRO A 266 6.45 -3.19 15.76
C PRO A 266 5.81 -1.95 15.10
N PRO A 267 5.07 -1.12 15.85
CA PRO A 267 4.57 0.14 15.33
C PRO A 267 5.75 1.05 14.93
N PRO A 268 5.58 1.91 13.91
CA PRO A 268 6.62 2.86 13.54
C PRO A 268 6.79 3.92 14.63
N GLU A 269 8.01 4.41 14.80
CA GLU A 269 8.28 5.54 15.69
C GLU A 269 7.60 6.82 15.18
N PRO A 270 6.96 7.61 16.06
CA PRO A 270 6.18 8.79 15.69
C PRO A 270 7.09 9.96 15.32
N ILE A 271 7.68 9.87 14.14
CA ILE A 271 8.57 10.86 13.55
C ILE A 271 8.00 11.17 12.16
N ASP A 272 8.02 12.43 11.73
CA ASP A 272 7.50 12.81 10.42
C ASP A 272 8.51 12.52 9.29
N ASP A 273 8.02 12.35 8.07
CA ASP A 273 8.85 12.06 6.88
C ASP A 273 9.89 13.17 6.59
N GLU A 274 9.57 14.42 6.94
CA GLU A 274 10.47 15.57 6.72
C GLU A 274 11.73 15.54 7.59
N TYR A 275 11.71 14.79 8.69
CA TYR A 275 12.85 14.64 9.61
C TYR A 275 13.62 13.35 9.39
N LEU A 276 13.18 12.50 8.47
CA LEU A 276 13.94 11.32 8.05
C LEU A 276 15.01 11.71 7.05
N SER A 277 16.28 11.64 7.46
CA SER A 277 17.39 11.78 6.53
C SER A 277 17.78 10.43 5.93
N GLU A 278 18.44 10.44 4.77
CA GLU A 278 18.99 9.23 4.15
C GLU A 278 20.15 8.60 4.95
N SER A 279 20.69 9.34 5.94
CA SER A 279 21.98 9.03 6.59
C SER A 279 21.92 8.90 8.12
N SER A 280 20.83 9.29 8.76
CA SER A 280 20.66 9.25 10.22
C SER A 280 19.25 8.81 10.59
N GLU A 281 19.12 8.16 11.75
CA GLU A 281 17.83 7.99 12.43
C GLU A 281 17.29 9.39 12.72
N GLY A 282 16.23 9.78 12.00
CA GLY A 282 15.62 11.10 12.14
C GLY A 282 15.10 11.32 13.56
N LEU A 283 15.11 12.56 14.05
CA LEU A 283 14.57 12.91 15.37
C LEU A 283 13.38 13.85 15.19
N GLN A 284 12.25 13.51 15.82
CA GLN A 284 11.11 14.42 15.86
C GLN A 284 11.46 15.62 16.76
N PRO A 285 11.25 16.86 16.28
CA PRO A 285 11.45 18.06 17.10
C PRO A 285 10.58 18.04 18.36
N SER A 286 11.13 18.41 19.52
CA SER A 286 10.40 18.41 20.79
C SER A 286 9.27 19.46 20.84
N ASP A 287 9.30 20.45 19.96
CA ASP A 287 8.33 21.51 19.86
C ASP A 287 7.14 21.18 18.92
N ARG A 288 7.18 20.03 18.23
CA ARG A 288 6.14 19.64 17.27
C ARG A 288 5.77 18.15 17.38
N PRO A 289 4.51 17.80 17.69
CA PRO A 289 4.06 16.43 17.67
C PRO A 289 4.08 15.89 16.23
N SER A 290 4.38 14.60 16.09
CA SER A 290 4.33 13.93 14.79
C SER A 290 2.89 13.63 14.37
N TYR A 291 2.60 13.80 13.08
CA TYR A 291 1.34 13.37 12.47
C TYR A 291 1.17 11.85 12.53
N LEU A 292 2.29 11.11 12.52
CA LEU A 292 2.28 9.65 12.57
C LEU A 292 1.79 9.10 13.92
N ALA A 293 1.80 9.92 14.97
CA ALA A 293 1.24 9.55 16.26
C ALA A 293 -0.24 9.13 16.16
N PHE A 294 -1.02 9.79 15.29
CA PHE A 294 -2.43 9.43 15.08
C PHE A 294 -2.55 8.01 14.48
N PHE A 295 -1.71 7.70 13.50
CA PHE A 295 -1.66 6.36 12.90
C PHE A 295 -1.27 5.28 13.92
N VAL A 296 -0.25 5.53 14.75
CA VAL A 296 0.19 4.57 15.78
C VAL A 296 -0.94 4.22 16.75
N HIS A 297 -1.68 5.21 17.25
CA HIS A 297 -2.83 4.97 18.13
C HIS A 297 -4.00 4.31 17.38
N SER A 298 -4.19 4.63 16.11
CA SER A 298 -5.21 3.98 15.27
C SER A 298 -4.91 2.49 15.08
N VAL A 299 -3.63 2.11 14.88
CA VAL A 299 -3.21 0.70 14.81
C VAL A 299 -3.50 -0.01 16.13
N ALA A 300 -3.12 0.59 17.27
CA ALA A 300 -3.38 0.01 18.59
C ALA A 300 -4.89 -0.23 18.84
N LEU A 301 -5.75 0.70 18.40
CA LEU A 301 -7.20 0.51 18.47
C LEU A 301 -7.69 -0.65 17.59
N LEU A 302 -7.14 -0.77 16.37
CA LEU A 302 -7.48 -1.87 15.45
C LEU A 302 -6.98 -3.23 15.96
N ASP A 303 -5.91 -3.27 16.76
CA ASP A 303 -5.42 -4.49 17.41
C ASP A 303 -6.38 -4.94 18.52
N VAL A 304 -6.95 -4.01 19.30
CA VAL A 304 -8.00 -4.34 20.27
C VAL A 304 -9.25 -4.86 19.55
N LEU A 305 -9.63 -4.25 18.43
CA LEU A 305 -10.73 -4.73 17.59
C LEU A 305 -10.48 -6.16 17.08
N ASP A 306 -9.26 -6.47 16.67
CA ASP A 306 -8.87 -7.82 16.24
C ASP A 306 -9.02 -8.85 17.38
N GLU A 307 -8.61 -8.50 18.59
CA GLU A 307 -8.77 -9.36 19.76
C GLU A 307 -10.24 -9.64 20.08
N ILE A 308 -11.12 -8.64 19.91
CA ILE A 308 -12.58 -8.81 20.02
C ILE A 308 -13.08 -9.83 18.99
N LEU A 309 -12.67 -9.69 17.72
CA LEU A 309 -13.12 -10.60 16.66
C LEU A 309 -12.64 -12.03 16.87
N ALA A 310 -11.38 -12.19 17.26
CA ALA A 310 -10.80 -13.51 17.53
C ALA A 310 -11.61 -14.24 18.61
N LYS A 311 -11.84 -13.57 19.76
CA LYS A 311 -12.52 -14.14 20.93
C LYS A 311 -14.02 -14.38 20.72
N PHE A 312 -14.73 -13.48 20.06
CA PHE A 312 -16.20 -13.55 19.99
C PHE A 312 -16.74 -14.16 18.68
N TYR A 313 -15.97 -14.12 17.59
CA TYR A 313 -16.47 -14.53 16.27
C TYR A 313 -15.72 -15.72 15.67
N THR A 314 -14.52 -16.05 16.15
CA THR A 314 -13.71 -17.15 15.59
C THR A 314 -13.71 -18.38 16.49
N GLU A 315 -13.75 -18.20 17.82
CA GLU A 315 -13.86 -19.30 18.81
C GLU A 315 -15.28 -19.85 18.97
N GLY A 316 -16.27 -19.31 18.25
CA GLY A 316 -17.68 -19.70 18.33
C GLY A 316 -18.06 -21.04 17.68
N GLU A 317 -17.18 -21.66 16.88
CA GLU A 317 -17.46 -22.92 16.17
C GLU A 317 -16.85 -24.18 16.84
N SER A 318 -16.02 -24.03 17.87
CA SER A 318 -15.40 -25.17 18.56
C SER A 318 -15.70 -25.18 20.06
N VAL A 319 -16.97 -25.42 20.42
CA VAL A 319 -17.30 -25.78 21.80
C VAL A 319 -17.31 -27.31 21.93
N SER A 320 -16.12 -27.86 22.15
CA SER A 320 -15.96 -28.93 23.13
C SER A 320 -15.43 -28.26 24.39
N ASP A 321 -16.23 -28.33 25.46
CA ASP A 321 -15.90 -28.20 26.87
C ASP A 321 -14.63 -27.40 27.24
N LYS A 322 -14.87 -26.17 27.71
CA LYS A 322 -14.11 -25.35 28.70
C LYS A 322 -14.15 -23.88 28.28
N THR A 323 -15.28 -23.20 28.44
CA THR A 323 -15.30 -21.74 28.28
C THR A 323 -14.87 -21.06 29.58
N PRO A 324 -13.76 -20.30 29.60
CA PRO A 324 -13.59 -19.24 30.59
C PRO A 324 -14.76 -18.24 30.50
N ASP A 325 -15.13 -17.63 31.64
CA ASP A 325 -16.32 -16.80 31.79
C ASP A 325 -16.34 -15.64 30.76
N PRO A 326 -17.32 -15.56 29.83
CA PRO A 326 -17.41 -14.52 28.81
C PRO A 326 -17.33 -13.09 29.38
N LEU A 327 -17.82 -12.90 30.61
CA LEU A 327 -17.73 -11.63 31.34
C LEU A 327 -16.28 -11.22 31.61
N SER A 328 -15.40 -12.17 31.92
CA SER A 328 -13.99 -11.88 32.17
C SER A 328 -13.28 -11.34 30.92
N HIS A 329 -13.60 -11.88 29.74
CA HIS A 329 -13.06 -11.40 28.47
C HIS A 329 -13.56 -10.00 28.13
N VAL A 330 -14.84 -9.72 28.36
CA VAL A 330 -15.42 -8.38 28.17
C VAL A 330 -14.73 -7.35 29.08
N LEU A 331 -14.55 -7.68 30.37
CA LEU A 331 -13.89 -6.78 31.33
C LEU A 331 -12.42 -6.51 30.97
N GLN A 332 -11.68 -7.54 30.53
CA GLN A 332 -10.29 -7.36 30.06
C GLN A 332 -10.21 -6.43 28.84
N LEU A 333 -11.09 -6.61 27.87
CA LEU A 333 -11.14 -5.77 26.68
C LEU A 333 -11.57 -4.34 27.01
N SER A 334 -12.51 -4.15 27.93
CA SER A 334 -12.88 -2.83 28.45
C SER A 334 -11.69 -2.14 29.12
N SER A 335 -10.95 -2.84 29.99
CA SER A 335 -9.74 -2.30 30.63
C SER A 335 -8.70 -1.85 29.59
N LYS A 336 -8.49 -2.65 28.53
CA LYS A 336 -7.57 -2.29 27.44
C LYS A 336 -8.02 -1.05 26.67
N LEU A 337 -9.32 -0.92 26.41
CA LEU A 337 -9.88 0.29 25.77
C LEU A 337 -9.71 1.52 26.66
N ASP A 338 -9.91 1.38 27.96
CA ASP A 338 -9.69 2.46 28.92
C ASP A 338 -8.21 2.85 28.97
N GLU A 339 -7.29 1.89 29.12
CA GLU A 339 -5.84 2.11 29.09
C GLU A 339 -5.38 2.79 27.80
N LEU A 340 -5.91 2.36 26.65
CA LEU A 340 -5.67 2.99 25.36
C LEU A 340 -6.20 4.43 25.34
N GLY A 341 -7.40 4.68 25.88
CA GLY A 341 -7.97 6.03 26.01
C GLY A 341 -7.09 6.96 26.84
N HIS A 342 -6.50 6.47 27.93
CA HIS A 342 -5.59 7.24 28.78
C HIS A 342 -4.23 7.52 28.12
N SER A 343 -3.73 6.60 27.26
CA SER A 343 -2.44 6.76 26.58
C SER A 343 -2.46 7.78 25.44
N ILE A 344 -3.66 8.15 24.94
CA ILE A 344 -3.82 9.15 23.87
C ILE A 344 -3.21 10.50 24.30
N PRO A 345 -2.26 11.05 23.53
CA PRO A 345 -1.66 12.35 23.78
C PRO A 345 -2.70 13.48 23.84
N PRO A 346 -2.48 14.53 24.66
CA PRO A 346 -3.46 15.59 24.87
C PRO A 346 -3.84 16.33 23.58
N TYR A 347 -2.94 16.42 22.61
CA TYR A 347 -3.20 17.07 21.32
C TYR A 347 -4.05 16.21 20.35
N LEU A 348 -4.29 14.94 20.66
CA LEU A 348 -5.19 14.05 19.88
C LEU A 348 -6.54 13.84 20.56
N ARG A 349 -6.76 14.41 21.76
CA ARG A 349 -8.01 14.28 22.49
C ARG A 349 -9.08 15.21 21.92
N GLU A 350 -10.33 14.79 22.04
CA GLU A 350 -11.47 15.63 21.67
C GLU A 350 -11.44 16.95 22.45
N GLY A 351 -11.60 18.08 21.75
CA GLY A 351 -11.54 19.42 22.35
C GLY A 351 -10.13 19.95 22.63
N ALA A 352 -9.07 19.32 22.12
CA ALA A 352 -7.72 19.84 22.22
C ALA A 352 -7.59 21.22 21.53
N ASP A 353 -6.96 22.18 22.22
CA ASP A 353 -6.65 23.48 21.63
C ASP A 353 -5.43 23.37 20.70
N LEU A 354 -5.70 23.27 19.40
CA LEU A 354 -4.68 23.17 18.36
C LEU A 354 -4.17 24.53 17.86
N THR A 355 -4.72 25.66 18.35
CA THR A 355 -4.36 27.01 17.86
C THR A 355 -2.88 27.35 18.11
N ARG A 356 -2.30 26.77 19.17
CA ARG A 356 -0.87 26.91 19.51
C ARG A 356 0.05 26.13 18.57
N LEU A 357 -0.47 25.09 17.93
CA LEU A 357 0.23 24.32 16.91
C LEU A 357 0.14 25.04 15.55
N ASP A 358 -1.04 25.55 15.18
CA ASP A 358 -1.29 26.21 13.90
C ASP A 358 -0.44 27.48 13.66
N CYS A 359 -0.05 28.20 14.71
CA CYS A 359 0.82 29.38 14.58
C CYS A 359 2.27 29.05 14.18
N ARG A 360 2.69 27.78 14.26
CA ARG A 360 4.03 27.30 13.88
C ARG A 360 4.00 26.22 12.80
N ILE A 361 2.83 25.64 12.53
CA ILE A 361 2.56 24.83 11.35
C ILE A 361 2.53 25.80 10.17
N GLY A 362 3.64 25.88 9.44
CA GLY A 362 3.59 26.44 8.10
C GLY A 362 2.47 25.75 7.34
N SER A 363 1.40 26.47 7.05
CA SER A 363 0.53 26.16 5.92
C SER A 363 1.44 25.81 4.74
N PRO A 364 1.41 24.59 4.20
CA PRO A 364 2.07 24.34 2.94
C PRO A 364 1.23 25.08 1.91
N ILE A 365 1.75 26.24 1.50
CA ILE A 365 1.37 26.96 0.29
C ILE A 365 -0.07 27.50 0.33
N ARG A 366 -0.27 28.66 0.96
CA ARG A 366 -1.25 29.63 0.43
C ARG A 366 -0.67 30.19 -0.88
N PRO A 367 -1.38 30.14 -2.02
CA PRO A 367 -0.94 30.84 -3.21
C PRO A 367 -0.88 32.35 -2.91
N ARG A 368 0.29 32.96 -3.14
CA ARG A 368 0.44 34.42 -3.23
C ARG A 368 -0.30 34.88 -4.48
N HIS A 369 -1.61 35.08 -4.38
CA HIS A 369 -2.35 35.91 -5.31
C HIS A 369 -3.34 36.79 -4.54
N THR A 370 -2.81 37.75 -3.79
CA THR A 370 -3.49 39.04 -3.65
C THR A 370 -3.26 39.79 -4.95
N VAL A 371 -4.25 39.77 -5.83
CA VAL A 371 -4.37 40.78 -6.87
C VAL A 371 -5.05 41.97 -6.19
N ASP A 372 -4.23 42.93 -5.77
CA ASP A 372 -4.70 44.27 -5.47
C ASP A 372 -5.16 44.91 -6.78
N TYR A 373 -6.47 45.02 -6.98
CA TYR A 373 -7.04 46.12 -7.76
C TYR A 373 -7.75 47.05 -6.79
N ALA A 374 -6.92 47.84 -6.08
CA ALA A 374 -7.34 49.12 -5.56
C ALA A 374 -7.73 50.03 -6.74
N GLY A 375 -8.84 50.75 -6.55
CA GLY A 375 -9.43 51.61 -7.56
C GLY A 375 -8.47 52.63 -8.16
N ALA A 376 -8.64 52.84 -9.46
CA ALA A 376 -8.26 54.08 -10.13
C ALA A 376 -9.56 54.84 -10.45
N ASN A 377 -9.51 56.13 -10.13
CA ASN A 377 -10.53 57.16 -10.35
C ASN A 377 -11.19 57.15 -11.74
#